data_AF-A0A929A8U4-F1
#
_entry.id   AF-A0A929A8U4-F1
#
_cell.length_a   1.000
_cell.length_b   1.000
_cell.length_c   1.000
_cell.angle_alpha   90.00
_cell.angle_beta   90.00
_cell.angle_gamma   90.00
#
_symmetry.space_group_name_H-M   'P 1'
#
loop_
_entity.id
_entity.type
_entity.pdbx_description
1 polymer ?
#
loop_
_entity_poly.entity_id
_entity_poly.type
_entity_poly.pdbx_seq_one_letter_code
_entity_poly.pdbx_strand_id
1 'polypeptide(L)' 'MNSTHAIRQLVARALYLKQLTPDIENAINSELTRLGFISEVDYEALELLMAEMDAGRIKLVPAS' A
#
# COMPACT_ATOMS: atom_id res chain seq x y z
N MET A 1 -10.28 7.85 12.08
CA MET A 1 -9.35 8.11 10.97
C MET A 1 -10.20 8.39 9.74
N ASN A 2 -10.00 9.50 9.04
CA ASN A 2 -10.75 9.79 7.81
C ASN A 2 -10.41 8.74 6.76
N SER A 3 -11.38 7.89 6.41
CA SER A 3 -11.22 6.74 5.52
C SER A 3 -10.76 7.13 4.11
N THR A 4 -10.93 8.39 3.72
CA THR A 4 -10.58 8.94 2.40
C THR A 4 -9.08 8.89 2.06
N HIS A 5 -8.21 8.63 3.04
CA HIS A 5 -6.75 8.61 2.83
C HIS A 5 -6.07 7.32 3.31
N ALA A 6 -6.86 6.26 3.58
CA ALA A 6 -6.34 5.04 4.19
C ALA A 6 -5.28 4.34 3.31
N ILE A 7 -5.52 4.21 1.99
CA ILE A 7 -4.57 3.60 1.06
C ILE A 7 -3.22 4.34 1.07
N ARG A 8 -3.24 5.67 0.91
CA ARG A 8 -2.00 6.48 0.94
C ARG A 8 -1.23 6.38 2.23
N GLN A 9 -1.91 6.30 3.38
CA GLN A 9 -1.25 6.12 4.67
C GLN A 9 -0.58 4.75 4.79
N LEU A 10 -1.24 3.70 4.29
CA LEU A 10 -0.71 2.34 4.28
C LEU A 10 0.50 2.20 3.34
N VAL A 11 0.41 2.78 2.15
CA VAL A 11 1.53 2.88 1.20
C VAL A 11 2.70 3.65 1.81
N ALA A 12 2.45 4.83 2.40
CA ALA A 12 3.49 5.62 3.05
C ALA A 12 4.17 4.83 4.17
N ARG A 13 3.41 4.03 4.92
CA ARG A 13 3.95 3.15 5.95
C ARG A 13 4.85 2.06 5.37
N ALA A 14 4.45 1.41 4.27
CA ALA A 14 5.29 0.42 3.58
C ALA A 14 6.59 1.04 3.06
N LEU A 15 6.50 2.23 2.45
CA LEU A 15 7.64 3.00 1.95
C LEU A 15 8.61 3.38 3.06
N TYR A 16 8.08 3.83 4.21
CA TYR A 16 8.87 4.19 5.39
C TYR A 16 9.58 2.97 6.00
N LEU A 17 8.88 1.85 6.13
CA LEU A 17 9.45 0.61 6.66
C LEU A 17 10.38 -0.11 5.66
N LYS A 18 10.34 0.30 4.38
CA LYS A 18 10.98 -0.39 3.25
C LYS A 18 10.55 -1.86 3.14
N GLN A 19 9.33 -2.14 3.59
CA GLN A 19 8.76 -3.47 3.68
C GLN A 19 7.26 -3.41 3.41
N LEU A 20 6.78 -4.31 2.54
CA LEU A 20 5.36 -4.62 2.45
C LEU A 20 5.10 -5.81 3.37
N THR A 21 4.55 -5.55 4.56
CA THR A 21 4.18 -6.60 5.50
C THR A 21 2.80 -7.17 5.17
N PRO A 22 2.49 -8.41 5.57
CA PRO A 22 1.16 -9.00 5.34
C PRO A 22 0.04 -8.14 5.91
N ASP A 23 0.25 -7.51 7.07
CA ASP A 23 -0.73 -6.60 7.67
C ASP A 23 -1.02 -5.38 6.80
N ILE A 24 0.01 -4.79 6.20
CA ILE A 24 -0.15 -3.62 5.33
C ILE A 24 -0.81 -4.03 4.02
N GLU A 25 -0.36 -5.13 3.40
CA GLU A 25 -0.96 -5.67 2.18
C GLU A 25 -2.44 -6.00 2.38
N ASN A 26 -2.79 -6.71 3.46
CA ASN A 26 -4.16 -7.06 3.79
C ASN A 26 -5.03 -5.83 4.04
N ALA A 27 -4.49 -4.81 4.71
CA ALA A 27 -5.20 -3.56 4.93
C ALA A 27 -5.43 -2.79 3.61
N ILE A 28 -4.44 -2.75 2.71
CA ILE A 28 -4.59 -2.15 1.37
C ILE A 28 -5.68 -2.90 0.60
N ASN A 29 -5.62 -4.23 0.53
CA ASN A 29 -6.59 -5.06 -0.18
C ASN A 29 -8.01 -4.93 0.38
N SER A 30 -8.14 -4.87 1.71
CA SER A 30 -9.44 -4.65 2.37
C SER A 30 -10.03 -3.30 2.00
N GLU A 31 -9.21 -2.26 1.99
CA GLU A 31 -9.66 -0.90 1.66
C GLU A 31 -10.01 -0.76 0.18
N LEU A 32 -9.23 -1.37 -0.71
CA LEU A 32 -9.54 -1.46 -2.13
C LEU A 32 -10.89 -2.15 -2.38
N THR A 33 -11.13 -3.27 -1.70
CA THR A 33 -12.40 -4.01 -1.78
C THR A 33 -13.56 -3.17 -1.25
N ARG A 34 -13.34 -2.43 -0.15
CA ARG A 34 -14.35 -1.58 0.49
C ARG A 34 -14.72 -0.37 -0.36
N LEU A 35 -13.74 0.26 -1.03
CA LEU A 35 -13.96 1.45 -1.84
C LEU A 35 -14.59 1.10 -3.20
N GLY A 36 -14.17 0.00 -3.83
CA GLY A 36 -14.66 -0.41 -5.16
C GLY A 36 -14.24 0.51 -6.31
N PHE A 37 -13.57 1.62 -6.01
CA PHE A 37 -12.91 2.52 -6.95
C PHE A 37 -11.69 3.14 -6.26
N ILE A 38 -10.73 3.61 -7.06
CA ILE A 38 -9.49 4.24 -6.60
C ILE A 38 -9.45 5.67 -7.12
N SER A 39 -9.09 6.63 -6.27
CA SER A 39 -8.79 8.00 -6.72
C SER A 39 -7.44 8.05 -7.42
N GLU A 40 -7.25 8.98 -8.36
CA GLU A 40 -5.97 9.15 -9.08
C GLU A 40 -4.77 9.24 -8.12
N VAL A 41 -4.92 9.96 -7.00
CA VAL A 41 -3.84 10.13 -6.02
C VAL A 41 -3.54 8.83 -5.25
N ASP A 42 -4.55 8.01 -4.98
CA ASP A 42 -4.33 6.70 -4.34
C ASP A 42 -3.75 5.69 -5.34
N TYR A 43 -4.09 5.82 -6.63
CA TYR A 43 -3.49 5.04 -7.72
C TYR A 43 -2.00 5.34 -7.86
N GLU A 44 -1.61 6.61 -7.97
CA GLU A 44 -0.20 7.04 -8.05
C GLU A 44 0.62 6.53 -6.86
N ALA A 45 0.04 6.52 -5.66
CA ALA A 45 0.71 5.99 -4.48
C ALA A 45 0.97 4.48 -4.59
N LEU A 46 0.00 3.71 -5.09
CA LEU A 46 0.16 2.28 -5.32
C LEU A 46 1.20 2.00 -6.43
N GLU A 47 1.20 2.78 -7.51
CA GLU A 47 2.24 2.66 -8.55
C GLU A 47 3.64 2.92 -8.00
N LEU A 48 3.80 3.93 -7.15
CA LEU A 48 5.07 4.19 -6.49
C LEU A 48 5.52 2.99 -5.63
N LEU A 49 4.62 2.41 -4.84
CA LEU A 49 4.91 1.23 -4.03
C LEU A 49 5.41 0.07 -4.91
N MET A 50 4.72 -0.21 -6.03
CA MET A 50 5.12 -1.25 -6.98
C MET A 50 6.48 -0.97 -7.61
N ALA A 51 6.73 0.25 -8.09
CA ALA A 51 8.01 0.63 -8.68
C ALA A 51 9.19 0.49 -7.69
N GLU A 52 8.97 0.80 -6.41
CA GLU A 52 9.96 0.62 -5.35
C GLU A 52 10.21 -0.86 -5.01
N MET A 53 9.18 -1.71 -5.10
CA MET A 53 9.30 -3.17 -4.96
C MET A 53 10.09 -3.78 -6.13
N ASP A 54 9.74 -3.41 -7.37
CA ASP A 54 10.43 -3.88 -8.58
C ASP A 54 11.90 -3.46 -8.59
N ALA A 55 12.21 -2.27 -8.06
CA ALA A 55 13.58 -1.81 -7.88
C ALA A 55 14.31 -2.45 -6.69
N GLY A 56 13.67 -3.36 -5.95
CA GLY A 56 14.24 -4.05 -4.79
C GLY A 56 14.46 -3.18 -3.56
N ARG A 57 13.91 -1.95 -3.54
CA ARG A 57 14.00 -1.03 -2.40
C ARG A 57 13.00 -1.35 -1.31
N ILE A 58 11.90 -2.02 -1.64
CA ILE A 58 10.92 -2.55 -0.71
C ILE A 58 10.90 -4.06 -0.78
N LYS A 59 10.98 -4.72 0.37
CA LYS A 59 10.90 -6.18 0.46
C LYS A 59 9.48 -6.62 0.78
N LEU A 60 8.98 -7.61 0.05
CA LEU A 60 7.79 -8.35 0.45
C LEU A 60 8.15 -9.25 1.63
N VAL A 61 7.46 -9.09 2.75
CA VAL A 61 7.62 -9.95 3.93
C VAL A 61 6.52 -11.01 3.87
N PRO A 62 6.84 -12.31 3.76
CA PRO A 62 5.83 -13.36 3.69
C PRO A 62 5.06 -13.46 5.02
N ALA A 63 3.79 -13.85 4.94
CA ALA A 63 3.05 -14.29 6.11
C ALA A 63 3.68 -15.58 6.65
N SER A 64 3.95 -15.62 7.96
CA SER A 64 4.42 -16.82 8.67
C SER A 64 3.27 -17.76 9.00
#